data_AF-A0A1Y1QAX5-F1
#
_entry.id   AF-A0A1Y1QAX5-F1
#
_cell.length_a   1.000
_cell.length_b   1.000
_cell.length_c   1.000
_cell.angle_alpha   90.00
_cell.angle_beta   90.00
_cell.angle_gamma   90.00
#
_symmetry.space_group_name_H-M   'P 1'
#
loop_
_entity.id
_entity.type
_entity.pdbx_description
1 polymer ?
#
loop_
_entity_poly.entity_id
_entity_poly.type
_entity_poly.pdbx_seq_one_letter_code
_entity_poly.pdbx_strand_id
1 'polypeptide(L)'
;MAQANEPAWRKIVYQVPAETSATAQMASKQYDLFAFFVGNALQGKGKKDFETVAKRVKNKIQWKDNDGTNAYNEAFVRSLPFVKAVDLQGMPDSILLIPYLESQWHPKRGDKAGDYGYWQLTPAVLKEIQTLDYVPTALKTTGINKLRADATLSTQAAQVHLHRYHFYFANVAGFTESDAWLLTFTAFNWGAGNV
;
A
#
# COMPACT_ATOMS: atom_id res chain seq x y z
N MET A 1 -7.73 1.74 34.33
CA MET A 1 -7.39 2.19 32.97
C MET A 1 -6.27 1.30 32.47
N ALA A 2 -6.57 0.35 31.58
CA ALA A 2 -5.55 -0.52 31.01
C ALA A 2 -4.78 0.29 29.97
N GLN A 3 -3.49 0.49 30.21
CA GLN A 3 -2.58 1.10 29.25
C GLN A 3 -2.57 0.18 28.02
N ALA A 4 -3.11 0.66 26.89
CA ALA A 4 -3.07 -0.10 25.65
C ALA A 4 -1.60 -0.43 25.36
N ASN A 5 -1.28 -1.73 25.35
CA ASN A 5 0.08 -2.19 25.09
C ASN A 5 0.57 -1.55 23.80
N GLU A 6 1.69 -0.85 23.89
CA GLU A 6 2.29 -0.19 22.75
C GLU A 6 2.49 -1.21 21.61
N PRO A 7 2.01 -0.93 20.38
CA PRO A 7 2.04 -1.92 19.31
C PRO A 7 3.47 -2.43 19.07
N ALA A 8 3.63 -3.74 18.89
CA ALA A 8 4.96 -4.37 18.75
C ALA A 8 5.83 -3.75 17.63
N TRP A 9 5.19 -3.18 16.59
CA TRP A 9 5.89 -2.49 15.50
C TRP A 9 6.63 -1.21 15.94
N ARG A 10 6.24 -0.57 17.05
CA ARG A 10 6.98 0.58 17.61
C ARG A 10 8.35 0.21 18.19
N LYS A 11 8.56 -1.05 18.62
CA LYS A 11 9.86 -1.52 19.14
C LYS A 11 10.93 -1.66 18.04
N ILE A 12 10.53 -1.82 16.78
CA ILE A 12 11.43 -1.91 15.62
C ILE A 12 12.01 -0.53 15.25
N VAL A 13 11.33 0.56 15.63
CA VAL A 13 11.76 1.95 15.36
C VAL A 13 13.13 2.29 15.98
N TYR A 14 13.60 1.52 16.98
CA TYR A 14 14.78 1.86 17.78
C TYR A 14 16.05 1.04 17.48
N GLN A 15 16.05 0.11 16.51
CA GLN A 15 17.19 -0.79 16.29
C GLN A 15 17.98 -0.55 14.98
N VAL A 16 17.65 0.50 14.21
CA VAL A 16 18.35 0.78 12.94
C VAL A 16 19.75 1.36 13.21
N PRO A 17 20.86 0.71 12.79
CA PRO A 17 22.21 1.20 13.00
C PRO A 17 22.50 2.53 12.27
N ALA A 18 23.39 3.34 12.86
CA ALA A 18 23.60 4.76 12.53
C ALA A 18 24.25 5.06 11.16
N GLU A 19 24.65 4.06 10.36
CA GLU A 19 25.50 4.29 9.20
C GLU A 19 24.93 3.68 7.91
N THR A 20 23.92 4.31 7.33
CA THR A 20 23.66 4.32 5.89
C THR A 20 22.80 5.53 5.54
N SER A 21 22.85 6.00 4.29
CA SER A 21 22.08 7.18 3.84
C SER A 21 20.59 7.04 4.17
N ALA A 22 19.89 8.16 4.42
CA ALA A 22 18.49 8.18 4.87
C ALA A 22 17.54 7.31 3.99
N THR A 23 17.87 7.15 2.72
CA THR A 23 17.18 6.26 1.77
C THR A 23 17.35 4.77 2.11
N ALA A 24 18.57 4.33 2.42
CA ALA A 24 18.85 2.95 2.80
C ALA A 24 18.24 2.59 4.16
N GLN A 25 18.21 3.55 5.10
CA GLN A 25 17.52 3.39 6.38
C GLN A 25 16.01 3.16 6.21
N MET A 26 15.38 3.92 5.30
CA MET A 26 13.96 3.75 5.00
C MET A 26 13.67 2.39 4.36
N ALA A 27 14.47 2.00 3.35
CA ALA A 27 14.30 0.72 2.67
C ALA A 27 14.51 -0.48 3.61
N SER A 28 15.55 -0.45 4.45
CA SER A 28 15.80 -1.48 5.46
C SER A 28 14.66 -1.53 6.47
N LYS A 29 14.21 -0.37 6.98
CA LYS A 29 13.09 -0.30 7.93
C LYS A 29 11.80 -0.89 7.34
N GLN A 30 11.46 -0.59 6.09
CA GLN A 30 10.29 -1.18 5.44
C GLN A 30 10.43 -2.69 5.26
N TYR A 31 11.61 -3.16 4.87
CA TYR A 31 11.90 -4.59 4.74
C TYR A 31 11.77 -5.32 6.08
N ASP A 32 12.34 -4.77 7.16
CA ASP A 32 12.33 -5.41 8.48
C ASP A 32 10.92 -5.48 9.07
N LEU A 33 10.12 -4.42 8.89
CA LEU A 33 8.70 -4.42 9.27
C LEU A 33 7.91 -5.48 8.50
N PHE A 34 8.14 -5.58 7.19
CA PHE A 34 7.48 -6.59 6.36
C PHE A 34 7.91 -8.01 6.73
N ALA A 35 9.21 -8.24 6.95
CA ALA A 35 9.75 -9.54 7.34
C ALA A 35 9.24 -9.99 8.71
N PHE A 36 9.20 -9.08 9.68
CA PHE A 36 8.60 -9.34 11.00
C PHE A 36 7.13 -9.72 10.86
N PHE A 37 6.37 -8.95 10.10
CA PHE A 37 4.96 -9.20 9.88
C PHE A 37 4.70 -10.56 9.21
N VAL A 38 5.38 -10.87 8.11
CA VAL A 38 5.28 -12.17 7.42
C VAL A 38 5.67 -13.32 8.34
N GLY A 39 6.71 -13.13 9.15
CA GLY A 39 7.18 -14.14 10.10
C GLY A 39 6.19 -14.47 11.21
N ASN A 40 5.30 -13.53 11.57
CA ASN A 40 4.37 -13.67 12.69
C ASN A 40 2.91 -13.88 12.28
N ALA A 41 2.47 -13.37 11.12
CA ALA A 41 1.07 -13.43 10.68
C ALA A 41 0.71 -14.73 9.93
N LEU A 42 1.70 -15.42 9.34
CA LEU A 42 1.46 -16.57 8.48
C LEU A 42 1.95 -17.85 9.13
N GLN A 43 1.02 -18.65 9.67
CA GLN A 43 1.28 -19.99 10.20
C GLN A 43 0.49 -21.08 9.45
N GLY A 44 0.90 -22.34 9.62
CA GLY A 44 0.20 -23.49 9.06
C GLY A 44 0.05 -23.45 7.52
N LYS A 45 -1.16 -23.75 7.03
CA LYS A 45 -1.46 -23.79 5.59
C LYS A 45 -1.26 -22.42 4.91
N GLY A 46 -1.62 -21.33 5.57
CA GLY A 46 -1.46 -19.97 5.05
C GLY A 46 -0.01 -19.59 4.78
N LYS A 47 0.92 -19.99 5.66
CA LYS A 47 2.37 -19.84 5.41
C LYS A 47 2.83 -20.57 4.16
N LYS A 48 2.41 -21.83 4.00
CA LYS A 48 2.80 -22.68 2.88
C LYS A 48 2.27 -22.14 1.55
N ASP A 49 1.03 -21.64 1.55
CA ASP A 49 0.40 -21.02 0.38
C ASP A 49 1.11 -19.70 0.03
N PHE A 50 1.38 -18.85 1.03
CA PHE A 50 2.15 -17.61 0.83
C PHE A 50 3.55 -17.89 0.28
N GLU A 51 4.31 -18.82 0.86
CA GLU A 51 5.66 -19.17 0.37
C GLU A 51 5.62 -19.71 -1.07
N THR A 52 4.58 -20.47 -1.43
CA THR A 52 4.37 -20.97 -2.79
C THR A 52 4.10 -19.84 -3.77
N VAL A 53 3.22 -18.90 -3.39
CA VAL A 53 2.93 -17.70 -4.17
C VAL A 53 4.18 -16.82 -4.26
N ALA A 54 4.87 -16.54 -3.16
CA ALA A 54 6.08 -15.75 -3.11
C ALA A 54 7.20 -16.32 -4.01
N LYS A 55 7.41 -17.64 -4.01
CA LYS A 55 8.34 -18.30 -4.94
C LYS A 55 7.93 -18.13 -6.40
N ARG A 56 6.64 -18.24 -6.72
CA ARG A 56 6.12 -17.99 -8.08
C ARG A 56 6.29 -16.53 -8.49
N VAL A 57 6.02 -15.60 -7.57
CA VAL A 57 6.08 -14.15 -7.76
C VAL A 57 7.52 -13.67 -7.89
N LYS A 58 8.48 -14.24 -7.14
CA LYS A 58 9.92 -13.94 -7.26
C LYS A 58 10.44 -14.09 -8.69
N ASN A 59 9.87 -15.02 -9.45
CA ASN A 59 10.25 -15.31 -10.83
C ASN A 59 9.28 -14.71 -11.87
N LYS A 60 8.16 -14.09 -11.45
CA LYS A 60 7.13 -13.52 -12.34
C LYS A 60 7.02 -12.00 -12.26
N ILE A 61 7.46 -11.37 -11.18
CA ILE A 61 7.61 -9.91 -11.14
C ILE A 61 8.76 -9.56 -12.08
N GLN A 62 8.45 -8.74 -13.08
CA GLN A 62 9.44 -8.20 -13.99
C GLN A 62 10.23 -7.13 -13.23
N TRP A 63 11.27 -7.57 -12.52
CA TRP A 63 12.19 -6.68 -11.81
C TRP A 63 13.06 -5.89 -12.78
N LYS A 64 13.15 -6.31 -14.04
CA LYS A 64 14.00 -5.72 -15.06
C LYS A 64 13.17 -5.08 -16.18
N ASP A 65 13.56 -3.90 -16.62
CA ASP A 65 13.05 -3.29 -17.86
C ASP A 65 13.62 -3.99 -19.10
N ASN A 66 13.29 -3.47 -20.29
CA ASN A 66 13.74 -4.02 -21.57
C ASN A 66 15.26 -3.95 -21.75
N ASP A 67 15.94 -3.12 -20.96
CA ASP A 67 17.39 -2.93 -20.99
C ASP A 67 18.11 -3.74 -19.90
N GLY A 68 17.36 -4.55 -19.13
CA GLY A 68 17.91 -5.40 -18.07
C GLY A 68 18.16 -4.69 -16.74
N THR A 69 17.77 -3.42 -16.62
CA THR A 69 17.94 -2.56 -15.43
C THR A 69 16.75 -2.70 -14.48
N ASN A 70 16.94 -2.45 -13.18
CA ASN A 70 15.85 -2.62 -12.21
C ASN A 70 14.71 -1.61 -12.45
N ALA A 71 13.56 -2.09 -12.92
CA ALA A 71 12.37 -1.29 -13.25
C ALA A 71 11.82 -0.48 -12.05
N TYR A 72 12.16 -0.88 -10.82
CA TYR A 72 11.74 -0.20 -9.59
C TYR A 72 12.70 0.90 -9.14
N ASN A 73 13.91 0.99 -9.70
CA ASN A 73 14.83 2.10 -9.38
C ASN A 73 14.24 3.43 -9.85
N GLU A 74 13.67 3.46 -11.05
CA GLU A 74 13.01 4.67 -11.53
C GLU A 74 11.75 4.99 -10.74
N ALA A 75 10.97 3.97 -10.36
CA ALA A 75 9.82 4.15 -9.48
C ALA A 75 10.23 4.78 -8.15
N PHE A 76 11.36 4.34 -7.60
CA PHE A 76 11.93 4.91 -6.38
C PHE A 76 12.28 6.40 -6.58
N VAL A 77 13.01 6.72 -7.64
CA VAL A 77 13.37 8.12 -7.97
C VAL A 77 12.12 8.99 -8.15
N ARG A 78 11.10 8.50 -8.87
CA ARG A 78 9.83 9.21 -9.11
C ARG A 78 9.05 9.48 -7.83
N SER A 79 8.99 8.48 -6.95
CA SER A 79 8.16 8.55 -5.75
C SER A 79 8.80 9.34 -4.61
N LEU A 80 10.13 9.39 -4.53
CA LEU A 80 10.86 9.88 -3.35
C LEU A 80 10.43 11.29 -2.90
N PRO A 81 10.24 12.28 -3.79
CA PRO A 81 9.80 13.61 -3.37
C PRO A 81 8.41 13.60 -2.71
N PHE A 82 7.49 12.76 -3.21
CA PHE A 82 6.14 12.63 -2.69
C PHE A 82 6.10 11.84 -1.38
N VAL A 83 6.73 10.65 -1.37
CA VAL A 83 6.73 9.72 -0.23
C VAL A 83 7.33 10.36 1.03
N LYS A 84 8.32 11.26 0.88
CA LYS A 84 8.92 11.98 2.02
C LYS A 84 7.98 12.95 2.73
N ALA A 85 6.94 13.43 2.05
CA ALA A 85 6.09 14.52 2.53
C ALA A 85 4.63 14.12 2.73
N VAL A 86 4.23 12.95 2.23
CA VAL A 86 2.83 12.51 2.30
C VAL A 86 2.44 12.15 3.74
N ASP A 87 1.28 12.63 4.16
CA ASP A 87 0.63 12.17 5.38
C ASP A 87 -0.24 10.95 5.07
N LEU A 88 0.10 9.81 5.68
CA LEU A 88 -0.60 8.55 5.49
C LEU A 88 -1.85 8.40 6.36
N GLN A 89 -2.18 9.40 7.19
CA GLN A 89 -3.42 9.43 8.00
C GLN A 89 -3.60 8.17 8.87
N GLY A 90 -2.49 7.61 9.36
CA GLY A 90 -2.49 6.41 10.20
C GLY A 90 -2.41 5.08 9.43
N MET A 91 -2.35 5.09 8.10
CA MET A 91 -1.98 3.89 7.34
C MET A 91 -0.50 3.54 7.56
N PRO A 92 -0.12 2.25 7.54
CA PRO A 92 1.27 1.83 7.62
C PRO A 92 2.05 2.27 6.37
N ASP A 93 3.29 2.73 6.53
CA ASP A 93 4.17 3.16 5.43
C ASP A 93 4.30 2.13 4.30
N SER A 94 4.25 0.83 4.64
CA SER A 94 4.31 -0.27 3.68
C SER A 94 3.19 -0.22 2.65
N ILE A 95 2.11 0.53 2.89
CA ILE A 95 1.01 0.75 1.94
C ILE A 95 1.47 1.38 0.64
N LEU A 96 2.54 2.19 0.70
CA LEU A 96 3.12 2.82 -0.47
C LEU A 96 3.83 1.83 -1.40
N LEU A 97 4.04 0.57 -0.98
CA LEU A 97 4.50 -0.49 -1.89
C LEU A 97 3.46 -0.86 -2.95
N ILE A 98 2.16 -0.62 -2.69
CA ILE A 98 1.10 -0.87 -3.66
C ILE A 98 1.34 -0.07 -4.95
N PRO A 99 1.45 1.28 -4.95
CA PRO A 99 1.71 2.03 -6.18
C PRO A 99 3.06 1.71 -6.84
N TYR A 100 4.06 1.15 -6.12
CA TYR A 100 5.25 0.58 -6.76
C TYR A 100 4.89 -0.65 -7.61
N LEU A 101 4.15 -1.59 -7.04
CA LEU A 101 3.77 -2.84 -7.71
C LEU A 101 2.76 -2.60 -8.84
N GLU A 102 1.80 -1.73 -8.60
CA GLU A 102 0.67 -1.46 -9.49
C GLU A 102 1.05 -0.56 -10.67
N SER A 103 1.79 0.53 -10.40
CA SER A 103 2.07 1.54 -11.43
C SER A 103 3.54 1.85 -11.66
N GLN A 104 4.45 1.29 -10.86
CA GLN A 104 5.85 1.73 -10.78
C GLN A 104 5.95 3.24 -10.54
N TRP A 105 5.01 3.77 -9.75
CA TRP A 105 4.85 5.21 -9.50
C TRP A 105 4.76 6.06 -10.77
N HIS A 106 4.04 5.56 -11.79
CA HIS A 106 3.87 6.28 -13.05
C HIS A 106 2.44 6.84 -13.17
N PRO A 107 2.26 8.17 -13.37
CA PRO A 107 0.95 8.84 -13.31
C PRO A 107 -0.05 8.40 -14.39
N LYS A 108 0.43 7.73 -15.44
CA LYS A 108 -0.37 7.32 -16.60
C LYS A 108 -0.24 5.83 -16.93
N ARG A 109 0.19 5.00 -15.96
CA ARG A 109 0.23 3.55 -16.16
C ARG A 109 -1.20 3.00 -16.24
N GLY A 110 -1.42 1.97 -17.05
CA GLY A 110 -2.69 1.24 -17.10
C GLY A 110 -3.67 1.75 -18.16
N ASP A 111 -4.92 1.31 -18.06
CA ASP A 111 -6.03 1.62 -18.96
C ASP A 111 -7.04 2.55 -18.28
N LYS A 112 -7.37 3.66 -18.94
CA LYS A 112 -8.36 4.62 -18.43
C LYS A 112 -9.76 4.01 -18.24
N ALA A 113 -10.12 2.95 -18.96
CA ALA A 113 -11.40 2.26 -18.74
C ALA A 113 -11.37 1.33 -17.51
N GLY A 114 -10.20 0.84 -17.12
CA GLY A 114 -9.99 -0.02 -15.96
C GLY A 114 -9.02 0.63 -14.96
N ASP A 115 -7.99 -0.12 -14.59
CA ASP A 115 -6.95 0.27 -13.66
C ASP A 115 -6.01 1.32 -14.26
N TYR A 116 -5.87 2.49 -13.63
CA TYR A 116 -5.06 3.59 -14.17
C TYR A 116 -4.44 4.48 -13.10
N GLY A 117 -3.28 5.07 -13.44
CA GLY A 117 -2.57 6.04 -12.61
C GLY A 117 -1.82 5.42 -11.44
N TYR A 118 -1.49 6.20 -10.41
CA TYR A 118 -0.58 5.75 -9.36
C TYR A 118 -1.05 4.51 -8.60
N TRP A 119 -2.29 4.54 -8.13
CA TRP A 119 -2.88 3.47 -7.33
C TRP A 119 -3.70 2.49 -8.16
N GLN A 120 -3.71 2.62 -9.48
CA GLN A 120 -4.48 1.76 -10.38
C GLN A 120 -5.99 1.67 -10.02
N LEU A 121 -6.58 2.71 -9.39
CA LEU A 121 -8.00 2.72 -9.04
C LEU A 121 -8.90 2.68 -10.28
N THR A 122 -9.99 1.93 -10.23
CA THR A 122 -10.98 1.88 -11.31
C THR A 122 -11.93 3.09 -11.27
N PRO A 123 -12.58 3.44 -12.40
CA PRO A 123 -13.61 4.47 -12.42
C PRO A 123 -14.78 4.18 -11.48
N ALA A 124 -15.14 2.91 -11.28
CA ALA A 124 -16.24 2.51 -10.41
C ALA A 124 -15.95 2.87 -8.94
N VAL A 125 -14.76 2.52 -8.44
CA VAL A 125 -14.32 2.85 -7.08
C VAL A 125 -14.30 4.37 -6.86
N LEU A 126 -13.80 5.14 -7.84
CA LEU A 126 -13.76 6.59 -7.70
C LEU A 126 -15.15 7.23 -7.74
N LYS A 127 -16.06 6.75 -8.60
CA LYS A 127 -17.45 7.24 -8.60
C LYS A 127 -18.11 7.01 -7.25
N GLU A 128 -17.89 5.86 -6.64
CA GLU A 128 -18.38 5.56 -5.30
C GLU A 128 -17.76 6.49 -4.24
N ILE A 129 -16.43 6.68 -4.26
CA ILE A 129 -15.76 7.60 -3.33
C ILE A 129 -16.31 9.03 -3.45
N GLN A 130 -16.63 9.48 -4.66
CA GLN A 130 -17.16 10.82 -4.92
C GLN A 130 -18.58 11.04 -4.35
N THR A 131 -19.34 9.99 -4.02
CA THR A 131 -20.65 10.13 -3.38
C THR A 131 -20.59 10.22 -1.86
N LEU A 132 -19.44 9.95 -1.23
CA LEU A 132 -19.32 9.87 0.23
C LEU A 132 -19.28 11.27 0.86
N ASP A 133 -20.09 11.50 1.88
CA ASP A 133 -20.24 12.83 2.50
C ASP A 133 -18.94 13.36 3.10
N TYR A 134 -18.17 12.49 3.75
CA TYR A 134 -16.94 12.84 4.48
C TYR A 134 -15.70 13.03 3.58
N VAL A 135 -15.84 12.87 2.26
CA VAL A 135 -14.72 13.00 1.32
C VAL A 135 -14.46 14.47 0.95
N PRO A 136 -13.18 14.92 0.87
CA PRO A 136 -12.85 16.29 0.49
C PRO A 136 -13.46 16.71 -0.85
N THR A 137 -13.90 17.98 -0.95
CA THR A 137 -14.51 18.53 -2.17
C THR A 137 -13.64 18.35 -3.41
N ALA A 138 -12.33 18.48 -3.28
CA ALA A 138 -11.39 18.27 -4.39
C ALA A 138 -11.49 16.86 -4.99
N LEU A 139 -11.74 15.84 -4.17
CA LEU A 139 -11.96 14.48 -4.67
C LEU A 139 -13.32 14.35 -5.37
N LYS A 140 -14.36 15.00 -4.85
CA LYS A 140 -15.73 14.97 -5.40
C LYS A 140 -15.84 15.59 -6.79
N THR A 141 -15.14 16.71 -7.03
CA THR A 141 -15.33 17.52 -8.25
C THR A 141 -14.29 17.26 -9.34
N THR A 142 -13.13 16.70 -8.98
CA THR A 142 -12.07 16.45 -9.97
C THR A 142 -12.44 15.28 -10.88
N GLY A 143 -12.20 15.43 -12.18
CA GLY A 143 -12.43 14.35 -13.14
C GLY A 143 -11.60 13.08 -12.83
N ILE A 144 -12.22 11.91 -12.96
CA ILE A 144 -11.67 10.59 -12.60
C ILE A 144 -10.24 10.36 -13.10
N ASN A 145 -9.95 10.69 -14.36
CA ASN A 145 -8.60 10.50 -14.92
C ASN A 145 -7.56 11.43 -14.30
N LYS A 146 -7.96 12.64 -13.92
CA LYS A 146 -7.09 13.60 -13.25
C LYS A 146 -6.83 13.17 -11.80
N LEU A 147 -7.86 12.68 -11.09
CA LEU A 147 -7.70 12.10 -9.76
C LEU A 147 -6.63 11.00 -9.74
N ARG A 148 -6.71 10.07 -10.69
CA ARG A 148 -5.80 8.92 -10.75
C ARG A 148 -4.36 9.28 -11.11
N ALA A 149 -4.19 10.30 -11.95
CA ALA A 149 -2.90 10.72 -12.48
C ALA A 149 -2.17 11.76 -11.62
N ASP A 150 -2.82 12.34 -10.62
CA ASP A 150 -2.23 13.25 -9.65
C ASP A 150 -1.82 12.48 -8.39
N ALA A 151 -0.56 12.58 -7.95
CA ALA A 151 -0.05 11.74 -6.86
C ALA A 151 -0.79 11.99 -5.54
N THR A 152 -1.10 13.25 -5.25
CA THR A 152 -1.78 13.65 -4.01
C THR A 152 -3.24 13.20 -4.05
N LEU A 153 -3.96 13.54 -5.11
CA LEU A 153 -5.39 13.19 -5.21
C LEU A 153 -5.60 11.68 -5.32
N SER A 154 -4.74 10.98 -6.07
CA SER A 154 -4.78 9.52 -6.21
C SER A 154 -4.52 8.85 -4.86
N THR A 155 -3.53 9.35 -4.11
CA THR A 155 -3.25 8.85 -2.77
C THR A 155 -4.40 9.12 -1.82
N GLN A 156 -4.94 10.33 -1.76
CA GLN A 156 -6.09 10.66 -0.92
C GLN A 156 -7.31 9.77 -1.21
N ALA A 157 -7.61 9.52 -2.49
CA ALA A 157 -8.67 8.59 -2.86
C ALA A 157 -8.37 7.15 -2.40
N ALA A 158 -7.11 6.70 -2.52
CA ALA A 158 -6.70 5.41 -2.00
C ALA A 158 -6.81 5.34 -0.46
N GLN A 159 -6.47 6.40 0.29
CA GLN A 159 -6.64 6.41 1.76
C GLN A 159 -8.11 6.23 2.11
N VAL A 160 -9.03 6.93 1.44
CA VAL A 160 -10.47 6.76 1.66
C VAL A 160 -10.89 5.30 1.42
N HIS A 161 -10.41 4.69 0.34
CA HIS A 161 -10.76 3.30 0.03
C HIS A 161 -10.19 2.31 1.06
N LEU A 162 -8.90 2.44 1.38
CA LEU A 162 -8.18 1.56 2.29
C LEU A 162 -8.68 1.69 3.73
N HIS A 163 -8.99 2.89 4.21
CA HIS A 163 -9.57 3.08 5.53
C HIS A 163 -10.96 2.45 5.67
N ARG A 164 -11.75 2.40 4.59
CA ARG A 164 -13.04 1.69 4.61
C ARG A 164 -12.86 0.17 4.76
N TYR A 165 -11.90 -0.41 4.07
CA TYR A 165 -11.54 -1.83 4.24
C TYR A 165 -10.95 -2.11 5.62
N HIS A 166 -10.03 -1.26 6.09
CA HIS A 166 -9.48 -1.39 7.43
C HIS A 166 -10.58 -1.31 8.49
N PHE A 167 -11.50 -0.34 8.36
CA PHE A 167 -12.63 -0.21 9.27
C PHE A 167 -13.47 -1.49 9.31
N TYR A 168 -13.78 -2.07 8.15
CA TYR A 168 -14.50 -3.33 8.07
C TYR A 168 -13.75 -4.46 8.79
N PHE A 169 -12.48 -4.70 8.47
CA PHE A 169 -11.74 -5.81 9.08
C PHE A 169 -11.52 -5.62 10.59
N ALA A 170 -11.17 -4.40 11.03
CA ALA A 170 -10.89 -4.11 12.43
C ALA A 170 -12.16 -4.06 13.29
N ASN A 171 -13.22 -3.38 12.82
CA ASN A 171 -14.38 -3.05 13.67
C ASN A 171 -15.60 -3.92 13.39
N VAL A 172 -15.78 -4.39 12.15
CA VAL A 172 -16.94 -5.22 11.78
C VAL A 172 -16.61 -6.70 11.90
N ALA A 173 -15.48 -7.13 11.33
CA ALA A 173 -15.03 -8.52 11.39
C ALA A 173 -14.22 -8.84 12.67
N GLY A 174 -13.76 -7.82 13.40
CA GLY A 174 -13.12 -7.99 14.71
C GLY A 174 -11.70 -8.53 14.68
N PHE A 175 -10.97 -8.35 13.57
CA PHE A 175 -9.57 -8.72 13.47
C PHE A 175 -8.67 -7.79 14.29
N THR A 176 -7.50 -8.30 14.68
CA THR A 176 -6.46 -7.46 15.31
C THR A 176 -6.00 -6.36 14.35
N GLU A 177 -5.49 -5.24 14.85
CA GLU A 177 -5.00 -4.13 14.02
C GLU A 177 -4.02 -4.60 12.92
N SER A 178 -3.08 -5.49 13.25
CA SER A 178 -2.12 -6.02 12.29
C SER A 178 -2.79 -6.87 11.20
N ASP A 179 -3.73 -7.73 11.59
CA ASP A 179 -4.45 -8.59 10.65
C ASP A 179 -5.42 -7.78 9.79
N ALA A 180 -6.05 -6.76 10.38
CA ALA A 180 -6.95 -5.85 9.66
C ALA A 180 -6.21 -5.10 8.55
N TRP A 181 -4.99 -4.60 8.82
CA TRP A 181 -4.14 -4.06 7.75
C TRP A 181 -3.78 -5.14 6.74
N LEU A 182 -3.33 -6.35 7.14
CA LEU A 182 -3.02 -7.44 6.20
C LEU A 182 -4.14 -7.70 5.18
N LEU A 183 -5.35 -7.85 5.71
CA LEU A 183 -6.54 -8.13 4.93
C LEU A 183 -6.89 -6.92 4.06
N THR A 184 -6.66 -5.70 4.54
CA THR A 184 -6.80 -4.47 3.76
C THR A 184 -5.85 -4.41 2.57
N PHE A 185 -4.56 -4.74 2.74
CA PHE A 185 -3.59 -4.85 1.62
C PHE A 185 -4.07 -5.84 0.57
N THR A 186 -4.58 -6.98 1.03
CA THR A 186 -5.05 -8.07 0.16
C THR A 186 -6.33 -7.67 -0.57
N ALA A 187 -7.27 -7.05 0.14
CA ALA A 187 -8.56 -6.60 -0.38
C ALA A 187 -8.43 -5.43 -1.36
N PHE A 188 -7.35 -4.65 -1.31
CA PHE A 188 -7.11 -3.61 -2.32
C PHE A 188 -7.06 -4.18 -3.74
N ASN A 189 -6.41 -5.33 -3.92
CA ASN A 189 -6.32 -6.00 -5.22
C ASN A 189 -7.51 -6.93 -5.47
N TRP A 190 -7.95 -7.70 -4.46
CA TRP A 190 -8.90 -8.80 -4.67
C TRP A 190 -10.35 -8.47 -4.27
N GLY A 191 -10.60 -7.30 -3.67
CA GLY A 191 -11.89 -6.90 -3.11
C GLY A 191 -12.18 -7.56 -1.76
N ALA A 192 -12.79 -6.82 -0.83
CA ALA A 192 -13.01 -7.30 0.54
C ALA A 192 -14.00 -8.48 0.66
N GLY A 193 -14.88 -8.72 -0.31
CA GLY A 193 -15.80 -9.87 -0.27
C GLY A 193 -15.14 -11.21 -0.62
N ASN A 194 -14.01 -11.18 -1.34
CA ASN A 194 -13.24 -12.37 -1.69
C ASN A 194 -12.21 -12.75 -0.61
N VAL A 195 -11.84 -11.79 0.24
CA VAL A 195 -10.85 -11.92 1.32
C VAL A 195 -11.55 -12.33 2.60
#